data_AF-A0A964YMH5-F1
#
_entry.id   AF-A0A964YMH5-F1
#
_cell.length_a   1.000
_cell.length_b   1.000
_cell.length_c   1.000
_cell.angle_alpha   90.00
_cell.angle_beta   90.00
_cell.angle_gamma   90.00
#
_symmetry.space_group_name_H-M   'P 1'
#
loop_
_entity.id
_entity.type
_entity.pdbx_description
1 polymer ?
#
loop_
_entity_poly.entity_id
_entity_poly.type
_entity_poly.pdbx_seq_one_letter_code
_entity_poly.pdbx_strand_id
1 'polypeptide(L)'
;MENNPLHQSLDEVMDAMSESQQLHALEQQFPYLFTKASLFLEQGAETYRSTDFFHEPKTTDPEELTILAVGCSQLCMGKGLKESDPLTELGVTGFYQLMQMMHFQPTSRTTKRGIYIDEIRGTLDCISFRHAMDGRTSTLYNFCVYPKLED
;
A
#
# COMPACT_ATOMS: atom_id res chain seq x y z
N MET A 1 8.98 -22.72 3.45
CA MET A 1 7.61 -22.31 3.83
C MET A 1 7.49 -20.87 3.38
N GLU A 2 6.72 -20.62 2.32
CA GLU A 2 6.44 -19.25 1.90
C GLU A 2 5.64 -18.57 3.01
N ASN A 3 6.11 -17.39 3.45
CA ASN A 3 5.41 -16.55 4.42
C ASN A 3 4.06 -16.20 3.81
N ASN A 4 2.99 -16.81 4.31
CA ASN A 4 1.63 -16.40 3.98
C ASN A 4 1.31 -15.12 4.76
N PRO A 5 1.19 -13.95 4.12
CA PRO A 5 0.97 -12.68 4.79
C PRO A 5 -0.38 -12.60 5.53
N LEU A 6 -1.29 -13.55 5.29
CA LEU A 6 -2.58 -13.67 5.99
C LEU A 6 -2.46 -14.04 7.48
N HIS A 7 -1.27 -14.40 7.97
CA HIS A 7 -1.08 -14.84 9.35
C HIS A 7 -0.14 -13.98 10.18
N GLN A 8 0.43 -12.92 9.60
CA GLN A 8 1.27 -12.01 10.39
C GLN A 8 0.40 -11.07 11.21
N SER A 9 0.72 -10.93 12.50
CA SER A 9 0.09 -9.91 13.33
C SER A 9 0.79 -8.55 13.15
N LEU A 10 0.08 -7.46 13.46
CA LEU A 10 0.68 -6.13 13.46
C LEU A 10 1.91 -6.08 14.39
N ASP A 11 1.81 -6.70 15.57
CA ASP A 11 2.88 -6.72 16.55
C ASP A 11 4.12 -7.44 16.00
N GLU A 12 3.96 -8.58 15.33
CA GLU A 12 5.07 -9.29 14.68
C GLU A 12 5.79 -8.44 13.61
N VAL A 13 5.03 -7.70 12.81
CA VAL A 13 5.58 -6.82 11.77
C VAL A 13 6.29 -5.62 12.37
N MET A 14 5.72 -5.04 13.44
CA MET A 14 6.33 -3.91 14.16
C MET A 14 7.58 -4.34 14.94
N ASP A 15 7.57 -5.50 15.60
CA ASP A 15 8.69 -6.02 16.37
C ASP A 15 9.90 -6.39 15.49
N ALA A 16 9.66 -6.70 14.22
CA ALA A 16 10.73 -6.91 13.23
C ALA A 16 11.42 -5.60 12.78
N MET A 17 10.84 -4.43 13.09
CA MET A 17 11.39 -3.12 12.75
C MET A 17 12.29 -2.59 13.88
N SER A 18 13.30 -1.77 13.54
CA SER A 18 14.04 -0.99 14.54
C SER A 18 13.13 0.05 15.19
N GLU A 19 13.48 0.54 16.38
CA GLU A 19 12.70 1.58 17.09
C GLU A 19 12.41 2.81 16.21
N SER A 20 13.40 3.29 15.46
CA SER A 20 13.23 4.40 14.51
C SER A 20 12.25 4.08 13.37
N GLN A 21 12.24 2.83 12.91
CA GLN A 21 11.30 2.36 11.87
C GLN A 21 9.89 2.22 12.43
N GLN A 22 9.74 1.75 13.67
CA GLN A 22 8.44 1.70 14.35
C GLN A 22 7.85 3.10 14.53
N LEU A 23 8.65 4.07 15.01
CA LEU A 23 8.21 5.46 15.14
C LEU A 23 7.76 6.04 13.79
N HIS A 24 8.56 5.83 12.74
CA HIS A 24 8.19 6.26 11.39
C HIS A 24 6.91 5.57 10.90
N ALA A 25 6.74 4.27 11.14
CA ALA A 25 5.54 3.52 10.80
C ALA A 25 4.29 4.10 11.50
N LEU A 26 4.40 4.46 12.78
CA LEU A 26 3.34 5.13 13.53
C LEU A 26 3.00 6.50 12.94
N GLU A 27 4.01 7.31 12.59
CA GLU A 27 3.82 8.60 11.92
C GLU A 27 3.07 8.44 10.59
N GLN A 28 3.40 7.40 9.82
CA GLN A 28 2.76 7.08 8.54
C GLN A 28 1.41 6.35 8.67
N GLN A 29 0.84 6.27 9.87
CA GLN A 29 -0.45 5.62 10.14
C GLN A 29 -0.46 4.12 9.78
N PHE A 30 0.69 3.46 9.84
CA PHE A 30 0.85 2.06 9.46
C PHE A 30 -0.13 1.10 10.17
N PRO A 31 -0.37 1.18 11.50
CA PRO A 31 -1.37 0.32 12.15
C PRO A 31 -2.76 0.39 11.53
N TYR A 32 -3.19 1.59 11.10
CA TYR A 32 -4.47 1.78 10.44
C TYR A 32 -4.49 1.14 9.06
N LEU A 33 -3.44 1.41 8.25
CA LEU A 33 -3.28 0.84 6.92
C LEU A 33 -3.23 -0.69 6.96
N PHE A 34 -2.45 -1.26 7.89
CA PHE A 34 -2.34 -2.69 8.13
C PHE A 34 -3.70 -3.31 8.51
N THR A 35 -4.41 -2.71 9.46
CA THR A 35 -5.70 -3.24 9.94
C THR A 35 -6.74 -3.27 8.82
N LYS A 36 -6.84 -2.19 8.04
CA LYS A 36 -7.76 -2.13 6.90
C LYS A 36 -7.36 -3.11 5.78
N ALA A 37 -6.07 -3.23 5.49
CA ALA A 37 -5.55 -4.18 4.51
C ALA A 37 -5.82 -5.64 4.90
N SER A 38 -5.52 -6.02 6.15
CA SER A 38 -5.76 -7.37 6.67
C SER A 38 -7.25 -7.72 6.65
N LEU A 39 -8.14 -6.80 7.08
CA LEU A 39 -9.58 -7.00 7.00
C LEU A 39 -10.08 -7.22 5.57
N PHE A 40 -9.56 -6.46 4.60
CA PHE A 40 -9.91 -6.65 3.19
C PHE A 40 -9.50 -8.03 2.69
N LEU A 41 -8.30 -8.49 3.04
CA LEU A 41 -7.77 -9.79 2.64
C LEU A 41 -8.53 -10.96 3.31
N GLU A 42 -8.91 -10.81 4.57
CA GLU A 42 -9.64 -11.83 5.33
C GLU A 42 -11.09 -11.98 4.85
N GLN A 43 -11.78 -10.86 4.65
CA GLN A 43 -13.23 -10.86 4.37
C GLN A 43 -13.55 -10.90 2.88
N GLY A 44 -12.61 -10.48 2.03
CA GLY A 44 -12.85 -10.26 0.61
C GLY A 44 -13.63 -8.96 0.33
N ALA A 45 -13.62 -8.57 -0.94
CA ALA A 45 -14.06 -7.24 -1.37
C ALA A 45 -15.55 -6.93 -1.15
N GLU A 46 -16.42 -7.94 -1.24
CA GLU A 46 -17.87 -7.76 -1.05
C GLU A 46 -18.21 -7.48 0.41
N THR A 47 -17.77 -8.36 1.32
CA THR A 47 -18.01 -8.23 2.75
C THR A 47 -17.35 -6.98 3.32
N TYR A 48 -16.09 -6.72 2.96
CA TYR A 48 -15.39 -5.50 3.37
C TYR A 48 -16.19 -4.24 2.98
N ARG A 49 -16.64 -4.15 1.72
CA ARG A 49 -17.42 -3.01 1.21
C ARG A 49 -18.77 -2.83 1.89
N SER A 50 -19.42 -3.93 2.26
CA SER A 50 -20.73 -3.90 2.92
C SER A 50 -20.68 -3.28 4.32
N THR A 51 -19.51 -3.34 4.97
CA THR A 51 -19.30 -2.83 6.33
C THR A 51 -18.49 -1.54 6.37
N ASP A 52 -17.77 -1.20 5.29
CA ASP A 52 -17.05 0.05 5.16
C ASP A 52 -17.99 1.26 5.03
N PHE A 53 -17.72 2.31 5.83
CA PHE A 53 -18.55 3.53 5.88
C PHE A 53 -18.67 4.22 4.52
N PHE A 54 -17.61 4.19 3.71
CA PHE A 54 -17.61 4.80 2.38
C PHE A 54 -17.94 3.79 1.28
N HIS A 55 -18.24 2.53 1.62
CA HIS A 55 -18.45 1.45 0.66
C HIS A 55 -17.30 1.34 -0.35
N GLU A 56 -16.07 1.38 0.15
CA GLU A 56 -14.87 1.06 -0.63
C GLU A 56 -14.53 -0.44 -0.55
N PRO A 57 -13.83 -1.02 -1.53
CA PRO A 57 -13.48 -0.39 -2.81
C PRO A 57 -14.72 -0.23 -3.71
N LYS A 58 -14.81 0.87 -4.47
CA LYS A 58 -15.91 1.08 -5.43
C LYS A 58 -15.93 0.09 -6.58
N THR A 59 -14.75 -0.31 -7.05
CA THR A 59 -14.62 -1.22 -8.19
C THR A 59 -15.18 -2.60 -7.87
N THR A 60 -15.81 -3.21 -8.87
CA THR A 60 -16.20 -4.64 -8.87
C THR A 60 -15.41 -5.41 -9.91
N ASP A 61 -14.48 -4.75 -10.61
CA ASP A 61 -13.68 -5.38 -11.66
C ASP A 61 -12.69 -6.36 -11.03
N PRO A 62 -12.66 -7.63 -11.46
CA PRO A 62 -11.79 -8.64 -10.85
C PRO A 62 -10.29 -8.33 -10.96
N GLU A 63 -9.83 -7.67 -12.03
CA GLU A 63 -8.42 -7.32 -12.21
C GLU A 63 -8.02 -6.21 -11.25
N GLU A 64 -8.85 -5.16 -11.13
CA GLU A 64 -8.63 -4.10 -10.15
C GLU A 64 -8.67 -4.61 -8.71
N LEU A 65 -9.61 -5.51 -8.38
CA LEU A 65 -9.67 -6.15 -7.07
C LEU A 65 -8.42 -7.00 -6.77
N THR A 66 -7.86 -7.67 -7.78
CA THR A 66 -6.60 -8.42 -7.64
C THR A 66 -5.44 -7.48 -7.32
N ILE A 67 -5.35 -6.34 -8.02
CA ILE A 67 -4.33 -5.31 -7.75
C ILE A 67 -4.47 -4.77 -6.32
N LEU A 68 -5.69 -4.52 -5.84
CA LEU A 68 -5.93 -4.10 -4.46
C LEU A 68 -5.49 -5.16 -3.45
N ALA A 69 -5.77 -6.44 -3.70
CA ALA A 69 -5.30 -7.53 -2.84
C ALA A 69 -3.76 -7.60 -2.80
N VAL A 70 -3.08 -7.43 -3.94
CA VAL A 70 -1.61 -7.33 -4.00
C VAL A 70 -1.09 -6.16 -3.16
N GLY A 71 -1.74 -4.99 -3.23
CA GLY A 71 -1.40 -3.82 -2.42
C GLY A 71 -1.60 -4.05 -0.92
N CYS A 72 -2.74 -4.60 -0.53
CA CYS A 72 -3.03 -4.96 0.86
C CYS A 72 -2.03 -5.96 1.42
N SER A 73 -1.69 -6.99 0.64
CA SER A 73 -0.69 -7.99 1.04
C SER A 73 0.66 -7.34 1.34
N GLN A 74 1.10 -6.41 0.49
CA GLN A 74 2.36 -5.69 0.69
C GLN A 74 2.32 -4.76 1.91
N LEU A 75 1.19 -4.09 2.17
CA LEU A 75 1.00 -3.32 3.41
C LEU A 75 1.07 -4.22 4.64
N CYS A 76 0.46 -5.41 4.61
CA CYS A 76 0.59 -6.38 5.70
C CYS A 76 2.04 -6.87 5.90
N MET A 77 2.92 -6.72 4.92
CA MET A 77 4.35 -7.03 5.04
C MET A 77 5.21 -5.83 5.48
N GLY A 78 4.61 -4.66 5.76
CA GLY A 78 5.33 -3.45 6.14
C GLY A 78 5.95 -2.66 4.96
N LYS A 79 5.60 -3.01 3.72
CA LYS A 79 6.13 -2.34 2.53
C LYS A 79 5.51 -0.96 2.30
N GLY A 80 6.19 -0.14 1.51
CA GLY A 80 5.74 1.19 1.12
C GLY A 80 6.12 2.30 2.09
N LEU A 81 6.65 1.98 3.27
CA LEU A 81 7.04 2.97 4.28
C LEU A 81 8.39 3.66 3.98
N LYS A 82 9.22 3.06 3.13
CA LYS A 82 10.57 3.55 2.80
C LYS A 82 10.91 3.35 1.32
N GLU A 83 11.79 4.20 0.80
CA GLU A 83 12.23 4.15 -0.60
C GLU A 83 12.87 2.82 -1.00
N SER A 84 13.57 2.17 -0.08
CA SER A 84 14.27 0.90 -0.33
C SER A 84 13.36 -0.33 -0.33
N ASP A 85 12.10 -0.17 0.06
CA ASP A 85 11.11 -1.25 0.08
C ASP A 85 9.71 -0.68 -0.26
N PRO A 86 9.52 -0.19 -1.49
CA PRO A 86 8.26 0.41 -1.91
C PRO A 86 7.20 -0.65 -2.19
N LEU A 87 5.96 -0.20 -2.35
CA LEU A 87 4.93 -1.01 -3.00
C LEU A 87 5.31 -1.24 -4.48
N THR A 88 4.91 -2.38 -5.02
CA THR A 88 5.21 -2.81 -6.39
C THR A 88 3.97 -3.40 -7.05
N GLU A 89 3.98 -3.51 -8.38
CA GLU A 89 2.92 -4.17 -9.17
C GLU A 89 1.52 -3.51 -9.12
N LEU A 90 1.40 -2.31 -8.54
CA LEU A 90 0.13 -1.58 -8.48
C LEU A 90 -0.10 -0.65 -9.68
N GLY A 91 0.99 -0.26 -10.35
CA GLY A 91 0.98 0.93 -11.20
C GLY A 91 0.60 2.19 -10.41
N VAL A 92 0.37 3.31 -11.12
CA VAL A 92 -0.02 4.57 -10.48
C VAL A 92 -1.51 4.54 -10.09
N THR A 93 -2.37 4.03 -10.97
CA THR A 93 -3.83 3.97 -10.74
C THR A 93 -4.17 3.04 -9.58
N GLY A 94 -3.62 1.83 -9.55
CA GLY A 94 -3.86 0.88 -8.46
C GLY A 94 -3.37 1.41 -7.12
N PHE A 95 -2.27 2.17 -7.10
CA PHE A 95 -1.79 2.81 -5.88
C PHE A 95 -2.76 3.88 -5.35
N TYR A 96 -3.34 4.70 -6.23
CA TYR A 96 -4.38 5.65 -5.83
C TYR A 96 -5.64 4.94 -5.35
N GLN A 97 -6.08 3.88 -6.01
CA GLN A 97 -7.25 3.08 -5.60
C GLN A 97 -7.02 2.41 -4.25
N LEU A 98 -5.82 1.86 -4.00
CA LEU A 98 -5.44 1.30 -2.71
C LEU A 98 -5.60 2.33 -1.60
N MET A 99 -5.04 3.53 -1.78
CA MET A 99 -5.11 4.57 -0.76
C MET A 99 -6.52 5.15 -0.61
N GLN A 100 -7.30 5.25 -1.69
CA GLN A 100 -8.70 5.62 -1.61
C GLN A 100 -9.50 4.61 -0.77
N MET A 101 -9.24 3.30 -0.92
CA MET A 101 -9.89 2.26 -0.11
C MET A 101 -9.56 2.38 1.39
N MET A 102 -8.40 2.97 1.71
CA MET A 102 -8.01 3.32 3.08
C MET A 102 -8.51 4.71 3.52
N HIS A 103 -9.37 5.35 2.73
CA HIS A 103 -9.94 6.69 2.96
C HIS A 103 -8.91 7.82 2.94
N PHE A 104 -7.81 7.62 2.22
CA PHE A 104 -6.76 8.60 2.03
C PHE A 104 -6.87 9.28 0.66
N GLN A 105 -6.78 10.61 0.65
CA GLN A 105 -6.75 11.43 -0.56
C GLN A 105 -5.34 11.96 -0.80
N PRO A 106 -4.85 11.96 -2.05
CA PRO A 106 -3.50 12.44 -2.34
C PRO A 106 -3.41 13.96 -2.14
N THR A 107 -2.29 14.40 -1.59
CA THR A 107 -2.00 15.82 -1.30
C THR A 107 -0.76 16.32 -2.04
N SER A 108 0.24 15.48 -2.23
CA SER A 108 1.44 15.81 -3.01
C SER A 108 2.05 14.54 -3.59
N ARG A 109 2.85 14.70 -4.66
CA ARG A 109 3.60 13.62 -5.29
C ARG A 109 4.96 14.12 -5.74
N THR A 110 6.00 13.35 -5.44
CA THR A 110 7.33 13.47 -6.03
C THR A 110 7.67 12.17 -6.74
N THR A 111 8.25 12.24 -7.93
CA THR A 111 8.63 11.06 -8.71
C THR A 111 10.11 11.08 -9.03
N LYS A 112 10.84 10.04 -8.64
CA LYS A 112 12.21 9.77 -9.11
C LYS A 112 12.14 8.88 -10.34
N ARG A 113 12.80 9.27 -11.43
CA ARG A 113 12.78 8.55 -12.71
C ARG A 113 14.09 7.85 -12.97
N GLY A 114 14.04 6.72 -13.67
CA GLY A 114 15.23 5.96 -14.07
C GLY A 114 16.01 5.38 -12.89
N ILE A 115 15.34 5.12 -11.77
CA ILE A 115 15.95 4.47 -10.61
C ILE A 115 15.93 2.95 -10.80
N TYR A 116 16.81 2.25 -10.09
CA TYR A 116 16.91 0.79 -10.11
C TYR A 116 16.55 0.22 -8.74
N ILE A 117 15.64 -0.75 -8.72
CA ILE A 117 15.33 -1.59 -7.56
C ILE A 117 15.46 -3.03 -8.04
N ASP A 118 16.28 -3.82 -7.34
CA ASP A 118 16.58 -5.22 -7.71
C ASP A 118 16.93 -5.39 -9.21
N GLU A 119 17.82 -4.51 -9.70
CA GLU A 119 18.29 -4.47 -11.10
C GLU A 119 17.21 -4.09 -12.14
N ILE A 120 15.97 -3.85 -11.71
CA ILE A 120 14.87 -3.43 -12.58
C ILE A 120 14.81 -1.90 -12.63
N ARG A 121 14.78 -1.35 -13.84
CA ARG A 121 14.67 0.09 -14.07
C ARG A 121 13.21 0.56 -14.05
N GLY A 122 12.93 1.66 -13.36
CA GLY A 122 11.57 2.21 -13.30
C GLY A 122 11.48 3.62 -12.73
N THR A 123 10.30 3.94 -12.20
CA THR A 123 10.01 5.18 -11.48
C THR A 123 9.58 4.89 -10.05
N LEU A 124 10.07 5.67 -9.10
CA LEU A 124 9.63 5.65 -7.71
C LEU A 124 8.77 6.87 -7.43
N ASP A 125 7.50 6.63 -7.15
CA ASP A 125 6.59 7.63 -6.63
C ASP A 125 6.67 7.68 -5.11
N CYS A 126 6.79 8.89 -4.57
CA CYS A 126 6.60 9.22 -3.17
C CYS A 126 5.37 10.13 -3.09
N ILE A 127 4.29 9.64 -2.50
CA ILE A 127 3.00 10.33 -2.47
C ILE A 127 2.59 10.52 -1.02
N SER A 128 2.30 11.77 -0.66
CA SER A 128 1.70 12.10 0.63
C SER A 128 0.19 12.16 0.49
N PHE A 129 -0.50 11.57 1.44
CA PHE A 129 -1.94 11.49 1.51
C PHE A 129 -2.47 12.08 2.81
N ARG A 130 -3.74 12.47 2.80
CA ARG A 130 -4.50 12.94 3.95
C ARG A 130 -5.75 12.10 4.12
N HIS A 131 -5.98 11.59 5.32
CA HIS A 131 -7.16 10.83 5.67
C HIS A 131 -8.39 11.74 5.67
N ALA A 132 -9.46 11.28 5.02
CA ALA A 132 -10.63 12.11 4.71
C ALA A 132 -11.43 12.56 5.94
N MET A 133 -11.37 11.80 7.05
CA MET A 133 -12.22 12.05 8.22
C MET A 133 -11.54 12.88 9.32
N ASP A 134 -10.24 12.68 9.53
CA ASP A 134 -9.52 13.26 10.68
C ASP A 134 -8.26 14.03 10.28
N GLY A 135 -7.94 14.09 8.98
CA GLY A 135 -6.83 14.88 8.47
C GLY A 135 -5.44 14.33 8.75
N ARG A 136 -5.31 13.14 9.37
CA ARG A 136 -4.01 12.48 9.57
C ARG A 136 -3.34 12.22 8.22
N THR A 137 -2.01 12.24 8.19
CA THR A 137 -1.25 12.12 6.93
C THR A 137 -0.46 10.83 6.89
N SER A 138 -0.24 10.32 5.69
CA SER A 138 0.66 9.19 5.43
C SER A 138 1.44 9.44 4.14
N THR A 139 2.72 9.14 4.12
CA THR A 139 3.56 9.21 2.93
C THR A 139 4.07 7.83 2.60
N LEU A 140 3.77 7.36 1.39
CA LEU A 140 4.11 6.02 0.94
C LEU A 140 4.84 6.05 -0.40
N TYR A 141 5.61 4.99 -0.63
CA TYR A 141 6.43 4.80 -1.82
C TYR A 141 5.87 3.68 -2.71
N ASN A 142 5.80 3.91 -4.02
CA ASN A 142 5.35 2.95 -5.02
C ASN A 142 6.30 2.94 -6.21
N PHE A 143 6.77 1.76 -6.61
CA PHE A 143 7.69 1.56 -7.72
C PHE A 143 6.96 0.98 -8.94
N CYS A 144 7.06 1.70 -10.05
CA CYS A 144 6.51 1.29 -11.34
C CYS A 144 7.67 0.96 -12.29
N VAL A 145 7.69 -0.28 -12.80
CA VAL A 145 8.68 -0.74 -13.78
C VAL A 145 8.45 -0.06 -15.12
N TYR A 146 9.52 0.31 -15.84
CA TYR A 146 9.38 0.74 -17.21
C TYR A 146 8.96 -0.42 -18.12
N PRO A 147 8.05 -0.21 -19.07
CA PRO A 147 7.79 -1.23 -20.08
C PRO A 147 9.12 -1.58 -20.74
N LYS A 148 9.40 -2.88 -20.86
CA LYS A 148 10.51 -3.35 -21.69
C LYS A 148 10.21 -2.83 -23.10
N LEU A 149 11.12 -2.04 -23.65
CA LEU A 149 11.07 -1.77 -25.08
C LEU A 149 11.36 -3.12 -25.74
N GLU A 150 10.38 -3.67 -26.45
CA GLU A 150 10.63 -4.81 -27.32
C GLU A 150 11.52 -4.30 -28.46
N ASP A 151 12.67 -4.96 -28.65
CA ASP A 151 13.60 -4.70 -29.75
C ASP A 151 13.04 -5.17 -31.10
#